data_AF-A0A5P3AZ68-F1
#
_entry.id   AF-A0A5P3AZ68-F1
#
_cell.length_a   1.000
_cell.length_b   1.000
_cell.length_c   1.000
_cell.angle_alpha   90.00
_cell.angle_beta   90.00
_cell.angle_gamma   90.00
#
_symmetry.space_group_name_H-M   'P 1'
#
loop_
_entity.id
_entity.type
_entity.pdbx_description
1 polymer ?
#
loop_
_entity_poly.entity_id
_entity_poly.type
_entity_poly.pdbx_seq_one_letter_code
_entity_poly.pdbx_strand_id
1 'polypeptide(L)'
;MAGKIQTMIPQYGELNRIYRDYIDNYAFSFDRQKFISDFYQEYNDMKSFEAAILELVLDKQKEQYTLILNSLKTEIEKSIQAYEIRPLSDRAIERACYQHMERYSQEIEAQLDVTRSLSKPLNEANNRYDSIGYREHTAEEEKQAEKEYERCKAEYDREKAKLNKLYDQQKAARTEAFQYMKNCCADIYRQSCLFLDILKKYIPDRKQENKSSEPISQQETTEEQQEYFSMKLLSLIHEVCIGEQFEEISAPDFYANMNLHPCNCKLKIKPREKIRVCYLIFLMSEKLSKQDRDKWKDRILKLLDIDDSYYKSKYKEPVSDFPSDSNQNFAKEMEHIFR
;
A
#
# COMPACT_ATOMS: atom_id res chain seq x y z
N MET A 1 3.50 19.39 -14.65
CA MET A 1 3.70 18.58 -15.88
C MET A 1 2.90 17.30 -15.68
N ALA A 2 1.77 17.15 -16.38
CA ALA A 2 0.84 16.02 -16.29
C ALA A 2 1.42 14.62 -16.61
N GLY A 3 2.75 14.49 -16.73
CA GLY A 3 3.46 13.27 -17.10
C GLY A 3 3.39 12.18 -16.03
N LYS A 4 3.31 12.52 -14.73
CA LYS A 4 3.41 11.52 -13.64
C LYS A 4 2.25 10.50 -13.66
N ILE A 5 1.03 10.92 -13.99
CA ILE A 5 -0.12 10.00 -14.13
C ILE A 5 0.02 9.13 -15.39
N GLN A 6 0.47 9.71 -16.49
CA GLN A 6 0.66 8.97 -17.74
C GLN A 6 1.78 7.93 -17.64
N THR A 7 2.82 8.19 -16.83
CA THR A 7 3.88 7.21 -16.56
C THR A 7 3.43 6.11 -15.61
N MET A 8 2.45 6.35 -14.73
CA MET A 8 1.95 5.32 -13.80
C MET A 8 1.15 4.22 -14.50
N ILE A 9 0.40 4.54 -15.56
CA ILE A 9 -0.43 3.56 -16.29
C ILE A 9 0.39 2.35 -16.79
N PRO A 10 1.48 2.53 -17.59
CA PRO A 10 2.27 1.40 -18.05
C PRO A 10 2.98 0.66 -16.90
N GLN A 11 3.30 1.34 -15.81
CA GLN A 11 3.95 0.71 -14.64
C GLN A 11 2.98 -0.21 -13.89
N TYR A 12 1.73 0.23 -13.68
CA TYR A 12 0.67 -0.65 -13.18
C TYR A 12 0.36 -1.79 -14.17
N GLY A 13 0.45 -1.53 -15.49
CA GLY A 13 0.31 -2.58 -16.51
C GLY A 13 1.35 -3.70 -16.38
N GLU A 14 2.62 -3.34 -16.16
CA GLU A 14 3.69 -4.33 -15.94
C GLU A 14 3.53 -5.02 -14.57
N LEU A 15 3.12 -4.30 -13.52
CA LEU A 15 2.78 -4.90 -12.22
C LEU A 15 1.68 -5.97 -12.37
N ASN A 16 0.62 -5.66 -13.11
CA ASN A 16 -0.48 -6.57 -13.39
C ASN A 16 -0.04 -7.79 -14.18
N ARG A 17 0.88 -7.61 -15.13
CA ARG A 17 1.49 -8.72 -15.87
C ARG A 17 2.29 -9.63 -14.96
N ILE A 18 3.09 -9.06 -14.05
CA ILE A 18 3.86 -9.83 -13.07
C ILE A 18 2.95 -10.65 -12.17
N TYR A 19 1.88 -10.05 -11.63
CA TYR A 19 0.93 -10.77 -10.81
C TYR A 19 0.23 -11.88 -11.57
N ARG A 20 -0.18 -11.63 -12.82
CA ARG A 20 -0.82 -12.65 -13.66
C ARG A 20 0.11 -13.82 -13.95
N ASP A 21 1.35 -13.56 -14.34
CA ASP A 21 2.35 -14.60 -14.60
C ASP A 21 2.58 -15.47 -13.36
N TYR A 22 2.55 -14.87 -12.17
CA TYR A 22 2.63 -15.60 -10.90
C TYR A 22 1.37 -16.42 -10.60
N ILE A 23 0.18 -15.85 -10.80
CA ILE A 23 -1.10 -16.53 -10.57
C ILE A 23 -1.24 -17.76 -11.48
N ASP A 24 -0.97 -17.58 -12.77
CA ASP A 24 -1.23 -18.60 -13.80
C ASP A 24 -0.13 -19.66 -13.85
N ASN A 25 1.14 -19.25 -13.70
CA ASN A 25 2.29 -20.13 -13.97
C ASN A 25 3.21 -20.32 -12.77
N TYR A 26 2.96 -19.69 -11.62
CA TYR A 26 3.90 -19.60 -10.50
C TYR A 26 5.28 -19.08 -10.91
N ALA A 27 5.36 -18.32 -12.02
CA ALA A 27 6.59 -17.78 -12.55
C ALA A 27 6.94 -16.49 -11.82
N PHE A 28 8.08 -16.48 -11.13
CA PHE A 28 8.57 -15.32 -10.41
C PHE A 28 10.10 -15.27 -10.41
N SER A 29 10.67 -14.07 -10.50
CA SER A 29 12.12 -13.84 -10.60
C SER A 29 12.56 -12.64 -9.78
N PHE A 30 13.87 -12.54 -9.55
CA PHE A 30 14.44 -11.41 -8.81
C PHE A 30 14.17 -10.06 -9.49
N ASP A 31 14.29 -9.97 -10.81
CA ASP A 31 14.02 -8.73 -11.55
C ASP A 31 12.56 -8.26 -11.37
N ARG A 32 11.61 -9.21 -11.27
CA ARG A 32 10.21 -8.90 -10.99
C ARG A 32 10.02 -8.42 -9.55
N GLN A 33 10.71 -9.03 -8.58
CA GLN A 33 10.69 -8.55 -7.20
C GLN A 33 11.27 -7.15 -7.05
N LYS A 34 12.39 -6.88 -7.75
CA LYS A 34 13.02 -5.56 -7.82
C LYS A 34 12.04 -4.54 -8.40
N PHE A 35 11.41 -4.85 -9.53
CA PHE A 35 10.39 -4.00 -10.14
C PHE A 35 9.24 -3.66 -9.16
N ILE A 36 8.68 -4.66 -8.47
CA ILE A 36 7.58 -4.46 -7.51
C ILE A 36 8.02 -3.51 -6.37
N SER A 37 9.24 -3.70 -5.87
CA SER A 37 9.78 -2.88 -4.79
C SER A 37 10.06 -1.45 -5.24
N ASP A 38 10.67 -1.28 -6.40
CA ASP A 38 10.95 0.03 -7.01
C ASP A 38 9.64 0.77 -7.30
N PHE A 39 8.65 0.07 -7.83
CA PHE A 39 7.29 0.59 -8.06
C PHE A 39 6.69 1.15 -6.77
N TYR A 40 6.76 0.39 -5.67
CA TYR A 40 6.24 0.85 -4.39
C TYR A 40 7.01 2.07 -3.87
N GLN A 41 8.34 2.09 -3.99
CA GLN A 41 9.16 3.23 -3.55
C GLN A 41 8.86 4.51 -4.33
N GLU A 42 8.68 4.41 -5.65
CA GLU A 42 8.41 5.53 -6.56
C GLU A 42 7.02 6.14 -6.33
N TYR A 43 6.02 5.30 -6.08
CA TYR A 43 4.62 5.71 -6.13
C TYR A 43 3.91 5.76 -4.77
N ASN A 44 4.55 5.49 -3.62
CA ASN A 44 3.87 5.40 -2.32
C ASN A 44 3.27 6.70 -1.74
N ASP A 45 3.56 7.86 -2.30
CA ASP A 45 3.08 9.13 -1.75
C ASP A 45 1.69 9.54 -2.28
N MET A 46 0.69 9.46 -1.40
CA MET A 46 -0.69 9.90 -1.68
C MET A 46 -0.80 11.38 -2.04
N LYS A 47 -0.02 12.26 -1.41
CA LYS A 47 -0.09 13.70 -1.68
C LYS A 47 0.44 14.00 -3.08
N SER A 48 1.57 13.39 -3.43
CA SER A 48 2.12 13.46 -4.79
C SER A 48 1.15 12.91 -5.83
N PHE A 49 0.44 11.81 -5.51
CA PHE A 49 -0.55 11.22 -6.41
C PHE A 49 -1.74 12.16 -6.67
N GLU A 50 -2.36 12.68 -5.61
CA GLU A 50 -3.51 13.59 -5.72
C GLU A 50 -3.11 14.91 -6.40
N ALA A 51 -1.93 15.46 -6.09
CA ALA A 51 -1.40 16.63 -6.78
C ALA A 51 -1.22 16.38 -8.29
N ALA A 52 -0.73 15.21 -8.69
CA ALA A 52 -0.58 14.85 -10.09
C ALA A 52 -1.93 14.70 -10.82
N ILE A 53 -2.99 14.24 -10.13
CA ILE A 53 -4.35 14.25 -10.67
C ILE A 53 -4.85 15.68 -10.85
N LEU A 54 -4.70 16.54 -9.83
CA LEU A 54 -5.11 17.94 -9.91
C LEU A 54 -4.41 18.68 -11.06
N GLU A 55 -3.10 18.48 -11.23
CA GLU A 55 -2.36 19.01 -12.37
C GLU A 55 -2.93 18.55 -13.71
N LEU A 56 -3.26 17.25 -13.85
CA LEU A 56 -3.84 16.70 -15.06
C LEU A 56 -5.23 17.30 -15.36
N VAL A 57 -6.08 17.45 -14.34
CA VAL A 57 -7.43 18.03 -14.47
C VAL A 57 -7.37 19.51 -14.84
N LEU A 58 -6.37 20.25 -14.33
CA LEU A 58 -6.16 21.66 -14.65
C LEU A 58 -5.53 21.88 -16.04
N ASP A 59 -4.68 20.95 -16.49
CA ASP A 59 -3.94 21.06 -17.77
C ASP A 59 -4.75 20.60 -19.00
N LYS A 60 -5.70 19.66 -18.83
CA LYS A 60 -6.38 18.99 -19.94
C LYS A 60 -7.89 19.19 -19.93
N GLN A 61 -8.49 19.08 -21.11
CA GLN A 61 -9.94 19.09 -21.27
C GLN A 61 -10.57 17.84 -20.65
N LYS A 62 -11.86 17.95 -20.30
CA LYS A 62 -12.62 16.94 -19.55
C LYS A 62 -12.52 15.54 -20.12
N GLU A 63 -12.74 15.42 -21.42
CA GLU A 63 -12.74 14.16 -22.14
C GLU A 63 -11.36 13.50 -22.09
N GLN A 64 -10.30 14.29 -22.18
CA GLN A 64 -8.92 13.80 -22.22
C GLN A 64 -8.45 13.32 -20.84
N TYR A 65 -8.61 14.12 -19.78
CA TYR A 65 -8.21 13.66 -18.45
C TYR A 65 -9.10 12.50 -17.99
N THR A 66 -10.39 12.51 -18.32
CA THR A 66 -11.31 11.43 -17.93
C THR A 66 -10.90 10.10 -18.58
N LEU A 67 -10.46 10.11 -19.84
CA LEU A 67 -9.93 8.92 -20.50
C LEU A 67 -8.67 8.39 -19.79
N ILE A 68 -7.74 9.28 -19.47
CA ILE A 68 -6.47 8.92 -18.79
C ILE A 68 -6.76 8.36 -17.39
N LEU A 69 -7.60 9.04 -16.60
CA LEU A 69 -7.94 8.61 -15.24
C LEU A 69 -8.71 7.28 -15.24
N ASN A 70 -9.61 7.05 -16.21
CA ASN A 70 -10.28 5.76 -16.36
C ASN A 70 -9.31 4.64 -16.73
N SER A 71 -8.34 4.90 -17.61
CA SER A 71 -7.30 3.92 -17.93
C SER A 71 -6.47 3.56 -16.69
N LEU A 72 -6.06 4.55 -15.90
CA LEU A 72 -5.33 4.29 -14.66
C LEU A 72 -6.18 3.52 -13.65
N LYS A 73 -7.45 3.93 -13.48
CA LYS A 73 -8.43 3.24 -12.62
C LYS A 73 -8.52 1.76 -12.97
N THR A 74 -8.69 1.43 -14.25
CA THR A 74 -8.77 0.04 -14.70
C THR A 74 -7.51 -0.77 -14.37
N GLU A 75 -6.32 -0.19 -14.51
CA GLU A 75 -5.08 -0.90 -14.15
C GLU A 75 -4.92 -1.07 -12.64
N ILE A 76 -5.34 -0.09 -11.83
CA ILE A 76 -5.36 -0.20 -10.36
C ILE A 76 -6.35 -1.27 -9.91
N GLU A 77 -7.55 -1.31 -10.47
CA GLU A 77 -8.58 -2.32 -10.17
C GLU A 77 -8.09 -3.74 -10.46
N LYS A 78 -7.39 -3.94 -11.60
CA LYS A 78 -6.75 -5.22 -11.93
C LYS A 78 -5.69 -5.62 -10.90
N SER A 79 -4.89 -4.66 -10.42
CA SER A 79 -3.85 -4.91 -9.41
C SER A 79 -4.44 -5.34 -8.08
N ILE A 80 -5.52 -4.67 -7.65
CA ILE A 80 -6.27 -5.02 -6.44
C ILE A 80 -6.84 -6.43 -6.57
N GLN A 81 -7.52 -6.71 -7.69
CA GLN A 81 -8.11 -8.02 -7.95
C GLN A 81 -7.06 -9.14 -7.97
N ALA A 82 -5.88 -8.89 -8.58
CA ALA A 82 -4.82 -9.88 -8.61
C ALA A 82 -4.31 -10.25 -7.21
N TYR A 83 -4.16 -9.25 -6.33
CA TYR A 83 -3.80 -9.48 -4.93
C TYR A 83 -4.87 -10.27 -4.17
N GLU A 84 -6.16 -9.95 -4.38
CA GLU A 84 -7.28 -10.66 -3.76
C GLU A 84 -7.41 -12.11 -4.23
N ILE A 85 -7.12 -12.40 -5.50
CA ILE A 85 -7.12 -13.76 -6.06
C ILE A 85 -6.01 -14.59 -5.43
N ARG A 86 -4.78 -14.08 -5.45
CA ARG A 86 -3.62 -14.77 -4.87
C ARG A 86 -2.49 -13.76 -4.62
N PRO A 87 -2.22 -13.41 -3.36
CA PRO A 87 -1.08 -12.56 -3.04
C PRO A 87 0.22 -13.30 -3.33
N LEU A 88 1.24 -12.55 -3.75
CA LEU A 88 2.59 -13.06 -3.93
C LEU A 88 3.14 -13.54 -2.58
N SER A 89 3.43 -14.83 -2.48
CA SER A 89 3.90 -15.43 -1.22
C SER A 89 5.33 -15.01 -0.87
N ASP A 90 5.62 -14.83 0.42
CA ASP A 90 6.98 -14.55 0.92
C ASP A 90 7.99 -15.60 0.46
N ARG A 91 7.58 -16.89 0.45
CA ARG A 91 8.42 -17.99 -0.02
C ARG A 91 8.86 -17.84 -1.49
N ALA A 92 8.00 -17.31 -2.36
CA ALA A 92 8.34 -17.07 -3.75
C ALA A 92 9.38 -15.95 -3.89
N ILE A 93 9.22 -14.89 -3.09
CA ILE A 93 10.16 -13.76 -3.01
C ILE A 93 11.51 -14.22 -2.48
N GLU A 94 11.52 -14.92 -1.34
CA GLU A 94 12.72 -15.49 -0.73
C GLU A 94 13.46 -16.38 -1.72
N ARG A 95 12.77 -17.31 -2.38
CA ARG A 95 13.37 -18.19 -3.39
C ARG A 95 14.02 -17.40 -4.52
N ALA A 96 13.31 -16.42 -5.09
CA ALA A 96 13.84 -15.59 -6.17
C ALA A 96 15.06 -14.79 -5.73
N CYS A 97 15.03 -14.24 -4.51
CA CYS A 97 16.16 -13.51 -3.93
C CYS A 97 17.36 -14.43 -3.70
N TYR A 98 17.18 -15.60 -3.07
CA TYR A 98 18.25 -16.57 -2.85
C TYR A 98 18.89 -17.05 -4.15
N GLN A 99 18.09 -17.29 -5.20
CA GLN A 99 18.61 -17.64 -6.52
C GLN A 99 19.52 -16.53 -7.09
N HIS A 100 19.16 -15.26 -6.93
CA HIS A 100 20.05 -14.15 -7.32
C HIS A 100 21.29 -14.06 -6.42
N MET A 101 21.14 -14.29 -5.12
CA MET A 101 22.22 -14.30 -4.14
C MET A 101 23.29 -15.38 -4.38
N GLU A 102 22.97 -16.41 -5.17
CA GLU A 102 23.83 -17.56 -5.49
C GLU A 102 24.11 -17.69 -7.00
N ARG A 103 23.78 -16.67 -7.80
CA ARG A 103 23.87 -16.73 -9.27
C ARG A 103 25.26 -16.96 -9.86
N TYR A 104 26.33 -16.83 -9.07
CA TYR A 104 27.71 -17.06 -9.50
C TYR A 104 28.34 -18.28 -8.80
N SER A 105 27.57 -19.04 -8.01
CA SER A 105 28.10 -20.13 -7.20
C SER A 105 28.74 -21.21 -8.08
N GLN A 106 28.13 -21.54 -9.22
CA GLN A 106 28.65 -22.54 -10.15
C GLN A 106 29.94 -22.07 -10.84
N GLU A 107 30.01 -20.81 -11.26
CA GLU A 107 31.21 -20.21 -11.85
C GLU A 107 32.34 -20.11 -10.82
N ILE A 108 32.03 -19.80 -9.56
CA ILE A 108 32.99 -19.79 -8.46
C ILE A 108 33.55 -21.20 -8.25
N GLU A 109 32.70 -22.23 -8.19
CA GLU A 109 33.13 -23.62 -8.06
C GLU A 109 34.04 -24.05 -9.21
N ALA A 110 33.64 -23.76 -10.46
CA ALA A 110 34.45 -24.08 -11.63
C ALA A 110 35.81 -23.36 -11.61
N GLN A 111 35.83 -22.06 -11.29
CA GLN A 111 37.06 -21.27 -11.23
C GLN A 111 37.95 -21.65 -10.03
N LEU A 112 37.36 -22.09 -8.92
CA LEU A 112 38.08 -22.66 -7.79
C LEU A 112 38.84 -23.91 -8.20
N ASP A 113 38.23 -24.81 -8.97
CA ASP A 113 38.88 -26.04 -9.43
C ASP A 113 40.03 -25.75 -10.39
N VAL A 114 39.87 -24.78 -11.30
CA VAL A 114 40.98 -24.28 -12.15
C VAL A 114 42.12 -23.76 -11.28
N THR A 115 41.82 -22.89 -10.30
CA THR A 115 42.83 -22.30 -9.42
C THR A 115 43.54 -23.36 -8.57
N ARG A 116 42.81 -24.38 -8.09
CA ARG A 116 43.37 -25.51 -7.34
C ARG A 116 44.29 -26.38 -8.20
N SER A 117 43.93 -26.60 -9.46
CA SER A 117 44.73 -27.39 -10.40
C SER A 117 46.13 -26.79 -10.64
N LEU A 118 46.25 -25.46 -10.56
CA LEU A 118 47.51 -24.72 -10.72
C LEU A 118 48.38 -24.69 -9.46
N SER A 119 47.82 -25.03 -8.29
CA SER A 119 48.56 -25.02 -7.01
C SER A 119 49.73 -26.01 -7.01
N LYS A 120 49.51 -27.22 -7.54
CA LYS A 120 50.54 -28.25 -7.61
C LYS A 120 51.70 -27.85 -8.54
N PRO A 121 51.48 -27.47 -9.81
CA PRO A 121 52.54 -26.96 -10.69
C PRO A 121 53.30 -25.76 -10.10
N LEU A 122 52.60 -24.81 -9.47
CA LEU A 122 53.22 -23.66 -8.82
C LEU A 122 54.15 -24.09 -7.68
N ASN A 123 53.68 -24.97 -6.79
CA ASN A 123 54.50 -25.47 -5.68
C ASN A 123 55.71 -26.28 -6.17
N GLU A 124 55.54 -27.09 -7.22
CA GLU A 124 56.65 -27.84 -7.83
C GLU A 124 57.70 -26.91 -8.43
N ALA A 125 57.29 -25.89 -9.19
CA ALA A 125 58.19 -24.89 -9.75
C ALA A 125 58.90 -24.08 -8.64
N ASN A 126 58.15 -23.68 -7.60
CA ASN A 126 58.70 -23.00 -6.43
C ASN A 126 59.77 -23.83 -5.71
N ASN A 127 59.50 -25.12 -5.47
CA ASN A 127 60.45 -26.01 -4.81
C ASN A 127 61.71 -26.24 -5.67
N ARG A 128 61.58 -26.34 -6.99
CA ARG A 128 62.73 -26.44 -7.90
C ARG A 128 63.60 -25.18 -7.86
N TYR A 129 62.97 -24.02 -7.87
CA TYR A 129 63.68 -22.74 -7.80
C TYR A 129 64.35 -22.56 -6.43
N ASP A 130 63.64 -22.80 -5.33
CA ASP A 130 64.18 -22.68 -3.97
C ASP A 130 65.34 -23.67 -3.70
N SER A 131 65.23 -24.91 -4.18
CA SER A 131 66.26 -25.93 -3.97
C SER A 131 67.54 -25.73 -4.77
N ILE A 132 67.55 -24.89 -5.82
CA ILE A 132 68.71 -24.74 -6.71
C ILE A 132 69.92 -24.13 -5.99
N GLY A 133 69.68 -23.21 -5.05
CA GLY A 133 70.72 -22.54 -4.25
C GLY A 133 71.48 -23.47 -3.30
N TYR A 134 71.04 -24.72 -3.12
CA TYR A 134 71.65 -25.69 -2.22
C TYR A 134 72.49 -26.77 -2.92
N ARG A 135 72.66 -26.71 -4.25
CA ARG A 135 73.47 -27.65 -5.03
C ARG A 135 74.41 -26.93 -6.01
N GLU A 136 75.45 -27.61 -6.50
CA GLU A 136 76.19 -27.13 -7.68
C GLU A 136 75.23 -27.04 -8.88
N HIS A 137 75.26 -25.88 -9.55
CA HIS A 137 74.42 -25.57 -10.70
C HIS A 137 75.12 -24.54 -11.60
N THR A 138 74.62 -24.44 -12.82
CA THR A 138 75.00 -23.42 -13.81
C THR A 138 74.07 -22.21 -13.74
N ALA A 139 74.56 -21.04 -14.17
CA ALA A 139 73.74 -19.82 -14.25
C ALA A 139 72.54 -19.99 -15.20
N GLU A 140 72.67 -20.82 -16.23
CA GLU A 140 71.59 -21.18 -17.15
C GLU A 140 70.48 -21.99 -16.46
N GLU A 141 70.83 -22.94 -15.58
CA GLU A 141 69.84 -23.72 -14.82
C GLU A 141 69.04 -22.84 -13.85
N GLU A 142 69.70 -21.92 -13.15
CA GLU A 142 69.06 -20.98 -12.22
C GLU A 142 68.05 -20.09 -12.96
N LYS A 143 68.49 -19.47 -14.07
CA LYS A 143 67.63 -18.62 -14.91
C LYS A 143 66.44 -19.38 -15.49
N GLN A 144 66.61 -20.66 -15.82
CA GLN A 144 65.53 -21.49 -16.34
C GLN A 144 64.51 -21.86 -15.25
N ALA A 145 64.96 -22.16 -14.02
CA ALA A 145 64.09 -22.43 -12.89
C ALA A 145 63.29 -21.19 -12.45
N GLU A 146 63.93 -20.02 -12.41
CA GLU A 146 63.27 -18.73 -12.15
C GLU A 146 62.17 -18.45 -13.18
N LYS A 147 62.50 -18.61 -14.48
CA LYS A 147 61.53 -18.39 -15.57
C LYS A 147 60.33 -19.35 -15.51
N GLU A 148 60.54 -20.61 -15.12
CA GLU A 148 59.46 -21.59 -14.94
C GLU A 148 58.56 -21.20 -13.76
N TYR A 149 59.15 -20.81 -12.63
CA TYR A 149 58.43 -20.32 -11.45
C TYR A 149 57.59 -19.08 -11.77
N GLU A 150 58.20 -18.05 -12.36
CA GLU A 150 57.49 -16.79 -12.69
C GLU A 150 56.35 -17.04 -13.68
N ARG A 151 56.52 -17.95 -14.64
CA ARG A 151 55.44 -18.35 -15.56
C ARG A 151 54.27 -18.99 -14.81
N CYS A 152 54.54 -20.00 -13.96
CA CYS A 152 53.50 -20.68 -13.18
C CYS A 152 52.82 -19.74 -12.19
N LYS A 153 53.58 -18.84 -11.57
CA LYS A 153 53.07 -17.81 -10.66
C LYS A 153 52.16 -16.83 -11.39
N ALA A 154 52.56 -16.33 -12.55
CA ALA A 154 51.75 -15.41 -13.35
C ALA A 154 50.42 -16.05 -13.81
N GLU A 155 50.44 -17.33 -14.19
CA GLU A 155 49.24 -18.08 -14.56
C GLU A 155 48.30 -18.27 -13.36
N TYR A 156 48.84 -18.70 -12.21
CA TYR A 156 48.07 -18.83 -10.97
C TYR A 156 47.47 -17.49 -10.51
N ASP A 157 48.27 -16.42 -10.49
CA ASP A 157 47.83 -15.08 -10.06
C ASP A 157 46.72 -14.55 -10.99
N ARG A 158 46.80 -14.85 -12.30
CA ARG A 158 45.75 -14.50 -13.27
C ARG A 158 44.43 -15.22 -12.97
N GLU A 159 44.46 -16.54 -12.77
CA GLU A 159 43.24 -17.30 -12.49
C GLU A 159 42.66 -16.99 -11.11
N LYS A 160 43.51 -16.73 -10.11
CA LYS A 160 43.11 -16.25 -8.78
C LYS A 160 42.45 -14.87 -8.84
N ALA A 161 42.93 -13.97 -9.69
CA ALA A 161 42.30 -12.66 -9.89
C ALA A 161 40.88 -12.79 -10.47
N LYS A 162 40.65 -13.72 -11.41
CA LYS A 162 39.29 -14.01 -11.91
C LYS A 162 38.38 -14.55 -10.81
N LEU A 163 38.90 -15.46 -9.98
CA LEU A 163 38.16 -16.01 -8.85
C LEU A 163 37.75 -14.91 -7.84
N ASN A 164 38.67 -14.02 -7.48
CA ASN A 164 38.37 -12.89 -6.59
C ASN A 164 37.26 -12.00 -7.18
N LYS A 165 37.31 -11.72 -8.48
CA LYS A 165 36.27 -10.95 -9.17
C LYS A 165 34.90 -11.62 -9.07
N LEU A 166 34.82 -12.95 -9.20
CA LEU A 166 33.57 -13.70 -9.03
C LEU A 166 33.03 -13.59 -7.60
N TYR A 167 33.90 -13.68 -6.59
CA TYR A 167 33.49 -13.46 -5.19
C TYR A 167 32.96 -12.05 -4.95
N ASP A 168 33.59 -11.03 -5.52
CA ASP A 168 33.11 -9.65 -5.45
C ASP A 168 31.73 -9.50 -6.11
N GLN A 169 31.53 -10.14 -7.27
CA GLN A 169 30.23 -10.17 -7.96
C GLN A 169 29.14 -10.88 -7.14
N GLN A 170 29.47 -12.02 -6.51
CA GLN A 170 28.55 -12.73 -5.62
C GLN A 170 28.17 -11.90 -4.40
N LYS A 171 29.15 -11.21 -3.81
CA LYS A 171 28.93 -10.30 -2.69
C LYS A 171 28.01 -9.15 -3.09
N ALA A 172 28.23 -8.54 -4.25
CA ALA A 172 27.37 -7.49 -4.78
C ALA A 172 25.94 -7.98 -5.03
N ALA A 173 25.77 -9.16 -5.63
CA ALA A 173 24.45 -9.76 -5.85
C ALA A 173 23.71 -10.05 -4.54
N ARG A 174 24.44 -10.49 -3.49
CA ARG A 174 23.88 -10.64 -2.14
C ARG A 174 23.39 -9.32 -1.56
N THR A 175 24.25 -8.30 -1.58
CA THR A 175 23.90 -6.97 -1.09
C THR A 175 22.69 -6.39 -1.83
N GLU A 176 22.62 -6.55 -3.15
CA GLU A 176 21.48 -6.12 -3.95
C GLU A 176 20.20 -6.86 -3.55
N ALA A 177 20.23 -8.20 -3.47
CA ALA A 177 19.05 -8.98 -3.12
C ALA A 177 18.48 -8.64 -1.74
N PHE A 178 19.33 -8.39 -0.75
CA PHE A 178 18.91 -8.00 0.59
C PHE A 178 18.07 -6.70 0.61
N GLN A 179 18.31 -5.77 -0.32
CA GLN A 179 17.56 -4.52 -0.40
C GLN A 179 16.09 -4.75 -0.81
N TYR A 180 15.83 -5.82 -1.58
CA TYR A 180 14.52 -6.11 -2.17
C TYR A 180 13.80 -7.29 -1.53
N MET A 181 14.33 -7.83 -0.43
CA MET A 181 13.81 -9.05 0.21
C MET A 181 12.47 -8.84 0.94
N LYS A 182 12.12 -7.59 1.29
CA LYS A 182 10.85 -7.27 1.94
C LYS A 182 9.68 -7.45 0.96
N ASN A 183 8.66 -8.20 1.35
CA ASN A 183 7.40 -8.23 0.63
C ASN A 183 6.60 -6.92 0.85
N CYS A 184 6.37 -6.19 -0.23
CA CYS A 184 5.58 -4.95 -0.23
C CYS A 184 4.20 -5.10 -0.90
N CYS A 185 3.80 -6.32 -1.31
CA CYS A 185 2.53 -6.51 -2.02
C CYS A 185 1.31 -6.11 -1.18
N ALA A 186 1.33 -6.37 0.12
CA ALA A 186 0.26 -5.93 1.03
C ALA A 186 0.19 -4.39 1.15
N ASP A 187 1.36 -3.74 1.15
CA ASP A 187 1.47 -2.29 1.20
C ASP A 187 0.97 -1.66 -0.11
N ILE A 188 1.37 -2.21 -1.27
CA ILE A 188 0.88 -1.82 -2.61
C ILE A 188 -0.62 -2.01 -2.73
N TYR A 189 -1.18 -3.12 -2.23
CA TYR A 189 -2.61 -3.36 -2.24
C TYR A 189 -3.37 -2.27 -1.47
N ARG A 190 -2.96 -1.99 -0.22
CA ARG A 190 -3.57 -0.94 0.61
C ARG A 190 -3.50 0.42 -0.09
N GLN A 191 -2.34 0.75 -0.64
CA GLN A 191 -2.13 1.99 -1.36
C GLN A 191 -2.98 2.08 -2.63
N SER A 192 -3.10 0.99 -3.38
CA SER A 192 -3.91 0.92 -4.60
C SER A 192 -5.39 1.15 -4.30
N CYS A 193 -5.90 0.63 -3.18
CA CYS A 193 -7.25 0.93 -2.71
C CYS A 193 -7.43 2.44 -2.42
N LEU A 194 -6.46 3.06 -1.74
CA LEU A 194 -6.50 4.50 -1.45
C LEU A 194 -6.44 5.35 -2.74
N PHE A 195 -5.60 4.96 -3.70
CA PHE A 195 -5.53 5.63 -5.01
C PHE A 195 -6.82 5.50 -5.79
N LEU A 196 -7.46 4.33 -5.74
CA LEU A 196 -8.76 4.11 -6.35
C LEU A 196 -9.83 5.04 -5.73
N ASP A 197 -9.82 5.22 -4.42
CA ASP A 197 -10.75 6.12 -3.74
C ASP A 197 -10.50 7.60 -4.07
N ILE A 198 -9.24 8.01 -4.24
CA ILE A 198 -8.91 9.35 -4.74
C ILE A 198 -9.43 9.52 -6.17
N LEU A 199 -9.16 8.56 -7.07
CA LEU A 199 -9.59 8.63 -8.47
C LEU A 199 -11.10 8.78 -8.63
N LYS A 200 -11.90 8.11 -7.79
CA LYS A 200 -13.38 8.22 -7.80
C LYS A 200 -13.87 9.66 -7.62
N LYS A 201 -13.12 10.53 -6.93
CA LYS A 201 -13.47 11.94 -6.73
C LYS A 201 -13.35 12.78 -8.01
N TYR A 202 -12.50 12.36 -8.95
CA TYR A 202 -12.13 13.15 -10.14
C TYR A 202 -12.67 12.55 -11.44
N ILE A 203 -13.13 11.29 -11.43
CA ILE A 203 -13.78 10.64 -12.57
C ILE A 203 -15.27 10.96 -12.52
N PRO A 204 -15.82 11.73 -13.49
CA PRO A 204 -17.24 12.03 -13.53
C PRO A 204 -18.05 10.74 -13.68
N ASP A 205 -19.08 10.57 -12.85
CA ASP A 205 -19.95 9.41 -12.94
C ASP A 205 -20.67 9.45 -14.29
N ARG A 206 -20.51 8.40 -15.11
CA ARG A 206 -20.98 8.33 -16.51
C ARG A 206 -22.50 8.55 -16.67
N LYS A 207 -23.23 8.62 -15.55
CA LYS A 207 -24.67 8.84 -15.47
C LYS A 207 -25.11 10.30 -15.61
N GLN A 208 -24.20 11.29 -15.62
CA GLN A 208 -24.57 12.71 -15.68
C GLN A 208 -24.51 13.38 -17.07
N GLU A 209 -24.04 12.70 -18.13
CA GLU A 209 -23.78 13.38 -19.42
C GLU A 209 -24.80 13.13 -20.55
N ASN A 210 -25.92 12.43 -20.30
CA ASN A 210 -26.93 12.17 -21.35
C ASN A 210 -28.37 12.51 -20.92
N LYS A 211 -28.61 13.67 -20.32
CA LYS A 211 -29.98 14.19 -20.13
C LYS A 211 -30.05 15.71 -20.31
N SER A 212 -29.90 16.18 -21.54
CA SER A 212 -30.28 17.56 -21.91
C SER A 212 -31.04 17.59 -23.24
N SER A 213 -32.22 16.97 -23.29
CA SER A 213 -33.35 17.35 -24.15
C SER A 213 -34.43 16.26 -24.15
N GLU A 214 -35.48 16.46 -23.32
CA GLU A 214 -36.90 16.07 -23.52
C GLU A 214 -37.62 15.73 -22.20
N PRO A 215 -38.94 16.02 -22.08
CA PRO A 215 -39.58 16.31 -20.81
C PRO A 215 -40.10 15.05 -20.08
N ILE A 216 -39.89 15.06 -18.77
CA ILE A 216 -40.72 14.52 -17.67
C ILE A 216 -41.44 13.18 -17.94
N SER A 217 -40.90 12.12 -17.35
CA SER A 217 -41.72 11.16 -16.62
C SER A 217 -40.97 10.69 -15.37
N GLN A 218 -41.72 10.59 -14.28
CA GLN A 218 -41.26 10.47 -12.90
C GLN A 218 -40.77 9.06 -12.55
N GLN A 219 -40.05 9.00 -11.43
CA GLN A 219 -39.72 7.85 -10.58
C GLN A 219 -38.38 7.15 -10.84
N GLU A 220 -37.35 7.68 -10.16
CA GLU A 220 -36.48 6.99 -9.19
C GLU A 220 -35.28 7.91 -8.91
N THR A 221 -35.43 8.75 -7.88
CA THR A 221 -34.43 9.71 -7.41
C THR A 221 -33.25 8.98 -6.78
N THR A 222 -32.07 9.07 -7.39
CA THR A 222 -30.80 8.84 -6.68
C THR A 222 -30.57 10.09 -5.82
N GLU A 223 -30.86 10.01 -4.52
CA GLU A 223 -30.61 11.09 -3.56
C GLU A 223 -29.12 11.46 -3.63
N GLU A 224 -28.84 12.73 -3.97
CA GLU A 224 -27.55 13.37 -3.68
C GLU A 224 -27.17 13.05 -2.22
N GLN A 225 -25.91 12.73 -1.93
CA GLN A 225 -25.45 12.45 -0.57
C GLN A 225 -25.60 13.71 0.28
N GLN A 226 -26.80 13.91 0.82
CA GLN A 226 -27.14 15.06 1.62
C GLN A 226 -26.32 15.01 2.91
N GLU A 227 -25.54 16.06 3.14
CA GLU A 227 -24.82 16.26 4.39
C GLU A 227 -25.78 16.95 5.38
N TYR A 228 -26.16 16.22 6.44
CA TYR A 228 -27.03 16.72 7.50
C TYR A 228 -26.26 17.56 8.52
N PHE A 229 -25.00 17.20 8.80
CA PHE A 229 -24.16 17.85 9.81
C PHE A 229 -22.73 18.01 9.32
N SER A 230 -22.19 19.21 9.55
CA SER A 230 -20.80 19.54 9.27
C SER A 230 -19.83 18.65 10.05
N MET A 231 -18.68 18.35 9.45
CA MET A 231 -17.60 17.59 10.09
C MET A 231 -17.17 18.20 11.43
N LYS A 232 -17.14 19.54 11.53
CA LYS A 232 -16.76 20.25 12.76
C LYS A 232 -17.66 19.90 13.95
N LEU A 233 -18.99 19.89 13.76
CA LEU A 233 -19.93 19.53 14.81
C LEU A 233 -19.78 18.06 15.21
N LEU A 234 -19.66 17.18 14.23
CA LEU A 234 -19.56 15.74 14.47
C LEU A 234 -18.23 15.35 15.13
N SER A 235 -17.13 16.08 14.88
CA SER A 235 -15.87 15.87 15.60
C SER A 235 -15.98 16.19 17.10
N LEU A 236 -16.67 17.28 17.46
CA LEU A 236 -16.89 17.63 18.88
C LEU A 236 -17.75 16.58 19.59
N ILE A 237 -18.79 16.08 18.91
CA ILE A 237 -19.65 15.02 19.47
C ILE A 237 -18.87 13.70 19.56
N HIS A 238 -18.04 13.38 18.55
CA HIS A 238 -17.20 12.18 18.56
C HIS A 238 -16.27 12.16 19.76
N GLU A 239 -15.58 13.27 20.02
CA GLU A 239 -14.63 13.41 21.13
C GLU A 239 -15.27 13.19 22.52
N VAL A 240 -16.54 13.59 22.68
CA VAL A 240 -17.26 13.45 23.96
C VAL A 240 -18.02 12.13 24.08
N CYS A 241 -18.59 11.61 22.99
CA CYS A 241 -19.54 10.50 23.05
C CYS A 241 -18.96 9.13 22.68
N ILE A 242 -17.83 9.05 21.96
CA ILE A 242 -17.20 7.76 21.64
C ILE A 242 -16.45 7.23 22.85
N GLY A 243 -16.69 5.97 23.20
CA GLY A 243 -16.16 5.38 24.43
C GLY A 243 -17.06 5.64 25.65
N GLU A 244 -18.01 6.57 25.58
CA GLU A 244 -18.97 6.85 26.66
C GLU A 244 -20.39 6.39 26.29
N GLN A 245 -21.04 7.03 25.32
CA GLN A 245 -22.39 6.67 24.85
C GLN A 245 -22.37 5.63 23.73
N PHE A 246 -21.35 5.68 22.87
CA PHE A 246 -21.18 4.78 21.75
C PHE A 246 -19.97 3.86 21.97
N GLU A 247 -19.98 2.71 21.29
CA GLU A 247 -18.78 1.87 21.17
C GLU A 247 -17.68 2.57 20.37
N GLU A 248 -16.44 2.09 20.50
CA GLU A 248 -15.29 2.61 19.77
C GLU A 248 -15.51 2.58 18.25
N ILE A 249 -15.39 3.74 17.61
CA ILE A 249 -15.55 3.92 16.17
C ILE A 249 -14.68 5.08 15.70
N SER A 250 -14.13 4.99 14.48
CA SER A 250 -13.30 6.06 13.93
C SER A 250 -14.13 7.33 13.66
N ALA A 251 -13.51 8.51 13.74
CA ALA A 251 -14.21 9.78 13.44
C ALA A 251 -14.81 9.81 12.01
N PRO A 252 -14.14 9.29 10.96
CA PRO A 252 -14.73 9.17 9.62
C PRO A 252 -15.95 8.24 9.58
N ASP A 253 -15.91 7.11 10.28
CA ASP A 253 -17.05 6.18 10.30
C ASP A 253 -18.22 6.76 11.10
N PHE A 254 -17.95 7.44 12.22
CA PHE A 254 -18.96 8.18 12.97
C PHE A 254 -19.62 9.26 12.12
N TYR A 255 -18.80 10.02 11.37
CA TYR A 255 -19.28 11.01 10.42
C TYR A 255 -20.23 10.42 9.39
N ALA A 256 -19.84 9.29 8.78
CA ALA A 256 -20.66 8.60 7.79
C ALA A 256 -21.99 8.10 8.39
N ASN A 257 -21.97 7.53 9.61
CA ASN A 257 -23.18 7.06 10.28
C ASN A 257 -24.14 8.23 10.61
N MET A 258 -23.61 9.34 11.16
CA MET A 258 -24.42 10.50 11.53
C MET A 258 -25.00 11.23 10.31
N ASN A 259 -24.32 11.21 9.17
CA ASN A 259 -24.83 11.74 7.91
C ASN A 259 -25.60 10.70 7.08
N LEU A 260 -25.84 9.50 7.61
CA LEU A 260 -26.58 8.41 6.96
C LEU A 260 -25.96 7.99 5.61
N HIS A 261 -24.65 8.13 5.48
CA HIS A 261 -23.88 7.68 4.32
C HIS A 261 -23.59 6.17 4.43
N PRO A 262 -23.41 5.46 3.31
CA PRO A 262 -22.99 4.06 3.34
C PRO A 262 -21.65 3.89 4.08
N CYS A 263 -21.64 3.06 5.13
CA CYS A 263 -20.46 2.78 5.94
C CYS A 263 -20.41 1.29 6.32
N ASN A 264 -19.19 0.70 6.28
CA ASN A 264 -18.96 -0.69 6.66
C ASN A 264 -19.00 -0.89 8.19
N CYS A 265 -18.70 0.16 8.95
CA CYS A 265 -18.69 0.15 10.42
C CYS A 265 -19.98 0.77 10.95
N LYS A 266 -20.88 -0.06 11.50
CA LYS A 266 -22.15 0.42 12.07
C LYS A 266 -21.92 1.04 13.44
N LEU A 267 -22.48 2.22 13.66
CA LEU A 267 -22.52 2.87 14.96
C LEU A 267 -23.36 2.05 15.95
N LYS A 268 -22.84 1.82 17.15
CA LYS A 268 -23.49 1.02 18.20
C LYS A 268 -23.53 1.78 19.51
N ILE A 269 -24.66 1.69 20.19
CA ILE A 269 -24.89 2.31 21.50
C ILE A 269 -24.36 1.37 22.59
N LYS A 270 -23.62 1.90 23.57
CA LYS A 270 -23.19 1.13 24.74
C LYS A 270 -24.38 0.72 25.62
N PRO A 271 -24.29 -0.41 26.36
CA PRO A 271 -25.36 -0.84 27.25
C PRO A 271 -25.75 0.27 28.25
N ARG A 272 -27.06 0.50 28.42
CA ARG A 272 -27.66 1.53 29.31
C ARG A 272 -27.51 2.99 28.87
N GLU A 273 -26.95 3.26 27.69
CA GLU A 273 -26.75 4.62 27.16
C GLU A 273 -27.89 5.12 26.24
N LYS A 274 -28.87 4.25 25.91
CA LYS A 274 -29.95 4.58 24.95
C LYS A 274 -30.68 5.90 25.25
N ILE A 275 -30.91 6.23 26.53
CA ILE A 275 -31.60 7.47 26.93
C ILE A 275 -30.80 8.73 26.53
N ARG A 276 -29.50 8.73 26.79
CA ARG A 276 -28.61 9.85 26.44
C ARG A 276 -28.46 9.98 24.93
N VAL A 277 -28.37 8.86 24.22
CA VAL A 277 -28.37 8.86 22.76
C VAL A 277 -29.68 9.41 22.19
N CYS A 278 -30.84 9.08 22.76
CA CYS A 278 -32.11 9.71 22.36
C CYS A 278 -32.09 11.24 22.53
N TYR A 279 -31.49 11.75 23.62
CA TYR A 279 -31.35 13.20 23.83
C TYR A 279 -30.38 13.85 22.84
N LEU A 280 -29.26 13.18 22.52
CA LEU A 280 -28.35 13.63 21.47
C LEU A 280 -29.04 13.71 20.11
N ILE A 281 -29.79 12.67 19.72
CA ILE A 281 -30.58 12.65 18.48
C ILE A 281 -31.58 13.82 18.46
N PHE A 282 -32.23 14.11 19.59
CA PHE A 282 -33.12 15.27 19.70
C PHE A 282 -32.38 16.58 19.41
N LEU A 283 -31.26 16.85 20.09
CA LEU A 283 -30.47 18.07 19.89
C LEU A 283 -29.98 18.22 18.46
N MET A 284 -29.49 17.13 17.87
CA MET A 284 -29.07 17.10 16.46
C MET A 284 -30.24 17.39 15.53
N SER A 285 -31.40 16.76 15.75
CA SER A 285 -32.59 16.98 14.94
C SER A 285 -33.09 18.43 14.99
N GLU A 286 -32.89 19.14 16.10
CA GLU A 286 -33.25 20.55 16.23
C GLU A 286 -32.35 21.48 15.39
N LYS A 287 -31.16 21.04 14.98
CA LYS A 287 -30.27 21.78 14.07
C LYS A 287 -30.65 21.65 12.59
N LEU A 288 -31.55 20.73 12.25
CA LEU A 288 -31.99 20.47 10.89
C LEU A 288 -33.23 21.29 10.50
N SER A 289 -33.39 21.51 9.19
CA SER A 289 -34.62 22.06 8.61
C SER A 289 -35.82 21.16 8.93
N LYS A 290 -37.05 21.70 8.91
CA LYS A 290 -38.26 20.89 9.17
C LYS A 290 -38.38 19.68 8.24
N GLN A 291 -37.95 19.81 6.98
CA GLN A 291 -38.02 18.75 5.99
C GLN A 291 -36.99 17.64 6.23
N ASP A 292 -35.79 18.01 6.68
CA ASP A 292 -34.68 17.07 6.90
C ASP A 292 -34.75 16.40 8.27
N ARG A 293 -35.31 17.10 9.25
CA ARG A 293 -35.44 16.64 10.63
C ARG A 293 -36.13 15.28 10.72
N ASP A 294 -37.32 15.14 10.15
CA ASP A 294 -38.08 13.90 10.26
C ASP A 294 -37.44 12.77 9.44
N LYS A 295 -36.96 13.07 8.24
CA LYS A 295 -36.24 12.10 7.39
C LYS A 295 -34.99 11.54 8.07
N TRP A 296 -34.17 12.43 8.63
CA TRP A 296 -32.94 12.05 9.32
C TRP A 296 -33.24 11.24 10.57
N LYS A 297 -34.15 11.73 11.41
CA LYS A 297 -34.57 11.10 12.66
C LYS A 297 -35.08 9.67 12.43
N ASP A 298 -35.94 9.47 11.44
CA ASP A 298 -36.49 8.14 11.14
C ASP A 298 -35.42 7.15 10.69
N ARG A 299 -34.41 7.62 9.93
CA ARG A 299 -33.32 6.78 9.44
C ARG A 299 -32.28 6.49 10.54
N ILE A 300 -31.92 7.46 11.36
CA ILE A 300 -30.92 7.27 12.44
C ILE A 300 -31.48 6.38 13.57
N LEU A 301 -32.77 6.49 13.89
CA LEU A 301 -33.41 5.60 14.88
C LEU A 301 -33.40 4.13 14.42
N LYS A 302 -33.65 3.89 13.12
CA LYS A 302 -33.52 2.54 12.52
C LYS A 302 -32.08 2.04 12.52
N LEU A 303 -31.11 2.91 12.23
CA LEU A 303 -29.69 2.55 12.24
C LEU A 303 -29.23 2.11 13.64
N LEU A 304 -29.72 2.78 14.67
CA LEU A 304 -29.33 2.55 16.07
C LEU A 304 -30.23 1.58 16.84
N ASP A 305 -31.21 0.97 16.16
CA ASP A 305 -32.18 0.04 16.77
C ASP A 305 -32.89 0.65 18.00
N ILE A 306 -33.48 1.83 17.78
CA ILE A 306 -34.30 2.55 18.76
C ILE A 306 -35.74 2.65 18.23
N ASP A 307 -36.69 2.08 18.96
CA ASP A 307 -38.11 2.22 18.66
C ASP A 307 -38.59 3.68 18.77
N ASP A 308 -39.40 4.13 17.82
CA ASP A 308 -39.98 5.48 17.82
C ASP A 308 -40.81 5.77 19.08
N SER A 309 -41.55 4.77 19.57
CA SER A 309 -42.31 4.88 20.83
C SER A 309 -41.39 5.08 22.04
N TYR A 310 -40.27 4.35 22.09
CA TYR A 310 -39.25 4.50 23.12
C TYR A 310 -38.61 5.88 23.04
N TYR A 311 -38.16 6.29 21.84
CA TYR A 311 -37.57 7.61 21.61
C TYR A 311 -38.49 8.72 22.11
N LYS A 312 -39.77 8.74 21.69
CA LYS A 312 -40.76 9.76 22.10
C LYS A 312 -40.96 9.84 23.61
N SER A 313 -40.82 8.72 24.32
CA SER A 313 -40.95 8.68 25.78
C SER A 313 -39.69 9.12 26.53
N LYS A 314 -38.50 8.99 25.93
CA LYS A 314 -37.20 9.14 26.64
C LYS A 314 -36.30 10.27 26.14
N TYR A 315 -36.54 10.85 24.98
CA TYR A 315 -35.63 11.84 24.39
C TYR A 315 -35.44 13.12 25.22
N LYS A 316 -36.37 13.46 26.14
CA LYS A 316 -36.23 14.60 27.08
C LYS A 316 -35.88 14.18 28.51
N GLU A 317 -35.71 12.89 28.78
CA GLU A 317 -35.39 12.41 30.14
C GLU A 317 -34.16 13.11 30.74
N PRO A 318 -33.09 13.40 29.97
CA PRO A 318 -31.92 14.03 30.56
C PRO A 318 -32.10 15.47 31.04
N VAL A 319 -33.18 16.11 30.63
CA VAL A 319 -33.59 17.48 31.02
C VAL A 319 -34.99 17.50 31.64
N SER A 320 -35.44 16.37 32.17
CA SER A 320 -36.70 16.24 32.92
C SER A 320 -36.63 16.98 34.26
N ASP A 321 -37.75 17.05 34.99
CA ASP A 321 -37.81 17.72 36.30
C ASP A 321 -36.91 17.06 37.36
N PHE A 322 -36.66 15.75 37.23
CA PHE A 322 -35.84 14.95 38.15
C PHE A 322 -34.89 14.01 37.38
N PRO A 323 -33.88 14.53 36.66
CA PRO A 323 -32.94 13.70 35.92
C PRO A 323 -31.95 13.04 36.88
N SER A 324 -31.38 11.90 36.50
CA SER A 324 -30.23 11.34 37.22
C SER A 324 -28.99 12.22 37.04
N ASP A 325 -28.05 12.18 38.00
CA ASP A 325 -26.82 12.99 37.93
C ASP A 325 -26.05 12.77 36.62
N SER A 326 -25.94 11.51 36.18
CA SER A 326 -25.28 11.15 34.92
C SER A 326 -25.99 11.75 33.69
N ASN A 327 -27.32 11.80 33.71
CA ASN A 327 -28.09 12.42 32.65
C ASN A 327 -27.96 13.96 32.66
N GLN A 328 -27.96 14.56 33.84
CA GLN A 328 -27.80 16.00 34.01
C GLN A 328 -26.41 16.46 33.53
N ASN A 329 -25.36 15.70 33.86
CA ASN A 329 -23.99 16.00 33.43
C ASN A 329 -23.86 15.89 31.91
N PHE A 330 -24.38 14.82 31.31
CA PHE A 330 -24.40 14.67 29.86
C PHE A 330 -25.16 15.81 29.17
N ALA A 331 -26.31 16.21 29.71
CA ALA A 331 -27.09 17.32 29.15
C ALA A 331 -26.32 18.65 29.17
N LYS A 332 -25.56 18.92 30.24
CA LYS A 332 -24.67 20.09 30.34
C LYS A 332 -23.55 20.04 29.31
N GLU A 333 -22.87 18.89 29.15
CA GLU A 333 -21.81 18.75 28.14
C GLU A 333 -22.33 18.97 26.73
N MET A 334 -23.49 18.40 26.39
CA MET A 334 -24.11 18.62 25.09
C MET A 334 -24.52 20.09 24.90
N GLU A 335 -25.01 20.76 25.94
CA GLU A 335 -25.33 22.19 25.85
C GLU A 335 -24.11 23.03 25.44
N HIS A 336 -22.90 22.67 25.85
CA HIS A 336 -21.68 23.38 25.44
C HIS A 336 -21.32 23.15 23.96
N ILE A 337 -21.66 21.98 23.40
CA ILE A 337 -21.42 21.65 22.00
C ILE A 337 -22.45 22.31 21.08
N PHE A 338 -23.71 22.40 21.51
CA PHE A 338 -24.83 22.85 20.69
C PHE A 338 -25.21 24.34 20.88
N ARG A 339 -24.60 25.06 21.83
CA ARG A 339 -24.64 26.53 21.91
C ARG A 339 -23.74 27.16 20.86
#